data_AF-A0A401FW54-F1
#
_entry.id   AF-A0A401FW54-F1
#
_cell.length_a   1.000
_cell.length_b   1.000
_cell.length_c   1.000
_cell.angle_alpha   90.00
_cell.angle_beta   90.00
_cell.angle_gamma   90.00
#
_symmetry.space_group_name_H-M   'P 1'
#
loop_
_entity.id
_entity.type
_entity.pdbx_description
1 polymer ?
#
loop_
_entity_poly.entity_id
_entity_poly.type
_entity_poly.pdbx_seq_one_letter_code
_entity_poly.pdbx_strand_id
1 'polypeptide(L)'
;MRLDVPFVPDEAYIRFLNDRREHIHSLHFSLCAADVPDARHSFRVMDTETLADHLRQVPGPKKYALLNSRFHRPEDYFAPARLRSVTDRLALLLKAGVLDGIVCTDAYFLQALSDADRSVASALEAVPGINCMADTFDKIVAVLDGVAASGFRMPEKFIPDRSLNRKLPELADISARCGAAYPGMRLGLLANEGCIWQCPFKPAHDAHIALSHTGVAVDTFEMNRTWGCMRYFRDNPHMLLRSPFIRPEDAARYADHAELIKICGRTLGPAFLMKVITAYTEHTFTGNLSALLDTTTWMADEYDLPNHALPADFFDRVTSCDQLCRSCGYCQRLFDAHARKRPFRLRDLRGE
;
A
#
# COMPACT_ATOMS: atom_id res chain seq x y z
N MET A 1 -3.05 -3.68 16.99
CA MET A 1 -3.77 -3.46 15.72
C MET A 1 -3.56 -4.67 14.81
N ARG A 2 -4.55 -5.05 13.99
CA ARG A 2 -4.39 -6.18 13.04
C ARG A 2 -3.85 -5.68 11.69
N LEU A 3 -3.29 -6.59 10.89
CA LEU A 3 -2.57 -6.24 9.67
C LEU A 3 -3.39 -6.47 8.39
N ASP A 4 -3.31 -5.54 7.44
CA ASP A 4 -3.64 -5.76 6.02
C ASP A 4 -2.33 -5.97 5.25
N VAL A 5 -2.03 -7.21 4.88
CA VAL A 5 -0.70 -7.59 4.35
C VAL A 5 -0.75 -7.99 2.87
N PRO A 6 0.33 -7.76 2.11
CA PRO A 6 0.40 -8.26 0.74
C PRO A 6 0.44 -9.78 0.74
N PHE A 7 -0.24 -10.40 -0.22
CA PHE A 7 -0.09 -11.83 -0.47
C PHE A 7 0.72 -12.06 -1.75
N VAL A 8 1.66 -13.01 -1.66
CA VAL A 8 2.44 -13.53 -2.79
C VAL A 8 2.39 -15.07 -2.74
N PRO A 9 2.22 -15.76 -3.88
CA PRO A 9 2.10 -17.21 -3.93
C PRO A 9 3.47 -17.88 -3.77
N ASP A 10 3.98 -17.86 -2.54
CA ASP A 10 5.24 -18.46 -2.11
C ASP A 10 4.97 -19.39 -0.90
N GLU A 11 5.47 -20.62 -0.94
CA GLU A 11 5.13 -21.62 0.08
C GLU A 11 5.66 -21.27 1.47
N ALA A 12 6.88 -20.72 1.56
CA ALA A 12 7.47 -20.33 2.83
C ALA A 12 6.69 -19.16 3.44
N TYR A 13 6.28 -18.20 2.60
CA TYR A 13 5.44 -17.10 3.00
C TYR A 13 4.04 -17.53 3.44
N ILE A 14 3.40 -18.45 2.71
CA ILE A 14 2.09 -19.00 3.08
C ILE A 14 2.14 -19.65 4.47
N ARG A 15 3.16 -20.48 4.75
CA ARG A 15 3.37 -21.06 6.09
C ARG A 15 3.54 -19.96 7.14
N PHE A 16 4.39 -18.98 6.87
CA PHE A 16 4.60 -17.84 7.77
C PHE A 16 3.32 -17.05 8.08
N LEU A 17 2.45 -16.82 7.08
CA LEU A 17 1.17 -16.13 7.28
C LEU A 17 0.23 -16.96 8.17
N ASN A 18 0.20 -18.28 8.00
CA ASN A 18 -0.61 -19.17 8.83
C ASN A 18 -0.17 -19.17 10.29
N ASP A 19 1.14 -19.10 10.56
CA ASP A 19 1.70 -19.03 11.91
C ASP A 19 1.37 -17.72 12.65
N ARG A 20 0.89 -16.68 11.94
CA ARG A 20 0.57 -15.35 12.48
C ARG A 20 -0.86 -14.91 12.14
N ARG A 21 -1.73 -15.87 11.82
CA ARG A 21 -3.09 -15.63 11.28
C ARG A 21 -3.94 -14.72 12.17
N GLU A 22 -3.78 -14.82 13.49
CA GLU A 22 -4.49 -14.02 14.49
C GLU A 22 -4.17 -12.52 14.38
N HIS A 23 -2.95 -12.19 13.95
CA HIS A 23 -2.53 -10.81 13.73
C HIS A 23 -3.00 -10.25 12.38
N ILE A 24 -3.42 -11.09 11.43
CA ILE A 24 -3.74 -10.67 10.05
C ILE A 24 -5.25 -10.52 9.91
N HIS A 25 -5.71 -9.31 9.57
CA HIS A 25 -7.11 -9.04 9.25
C HIS A 25 -7.44 -9.40 7.80
N SER A 26 -6.59 -8.99 6.86
CA SER A 26 -6.83 -9.20 5.44
C SER A 26 -5.54 -9.36 4.64
N LEU A 27 -5.67 -9.97 3.47
CA LEU A 27 -4.68 -10.09 2.43
C LEU A 27 -5.08 -9.24 1.23
N HIS A 28 -4.10 -8.65 0.56
CA HIS A 28 -4.30 -8.02 -0.76
C HIS A 28 -3.30 -8.56 -1.79
N PHE A 29 -3.78 -8.89 -2.99
CA PHE A 29 -3.00 -9.65 -3.98
C PHE A 29 -3.25 -9.22 -5.41
N SER A 30 -2.28 -9.49 -6.30
CA SER A 30 -2.46 -9.29 -7.73
C SER A 30 -3.27 -10.47 -8.29
N LEU A 31 -4.08 -10.25 -9.32
CA LEU A 31 -4.68 -11.35 -10.07
C LEU A 31 -3.64 -12.16 -10.88
N CYS A 32 -2.36 -11.74 -10.87
CA CYS A 32 -1.26 -12.43 -11.56
C CYS A 32 -1.58 -12.70 -13.03
N ALA A 33 -2.22 -11.73 -13.68
CA ALA A 33 -2.72 -11.83 -15.04
C ALA A 33 -2.15 -10.68 -15.87
N ALA A 34 -1.65 -10.97 -17.07
CA ALA A 34 -1.03 -9.97 -17.93
C ALA A 34 -2.04 -8.91 -18.44
N ASP A 35 -3.32 -9.29 -18.53
CA ASP A 35 -4.40 -8.47 -19.07
C ASP A 35 -5.13 -7.62 -18.00
N VAL A 36 -4.79 -7.80 -16.73
CA VAL A 36 -5.39 -7.08 -15.59
C VAL A 36 -4.37 -6.09 -15.00
N PRO A 37 -4.53 -4.78 -15.23
CA PRO A 37 -3.62 -3.77 -14.71
C PRO A 37 -3.66 -3.67 -13.18
N ASP A 38 -2.51 -3.88 -12.54
CA ASP A 38 -2.28 -3.64 -11.11
C ASP A 38 -1.50 -2.32 -10.96
N ALA A 39 -1.53 -1.64 -9.81
CA ALA A 39 -0.71 -0.44 -9.58
C ALA A 39 0.80 -0.73 -9.44
N ARG A 40 1.24 -1.96 -9.73
CA ARG A 40 2.64 -2.41 -9.79
C ARG A 40 2.79 -3.38 -10.96
N HIS A 41 3.96 -3.38 -11.58
CA HIS A 41 4.31 -4.43 -12.54
C HIS A 41 4.25 -5.81 -11.87
N SER A 42 3.44 -6.71 -12.42
CA SER A 42 3.48 -8.11 -12.04
C SER A 42 4.53 -8.82 -12.88
N PHE A 43 5.56 -9.36 -12.23
CA PHE A 43 6.58 -10.19 -12.88
C PHE A 43 6.16 -11.66 -13.00
N ARG A 44 5.01 -12.03 -12.42
CA ARG A 44 4.50 -13.40 -12.41
C ARG A 44 3.11 -13.44 -13.01
N VAL A 45 2.96 -14.27 -14.03
CA VAL A 45 1.68 -14.65 -14.59
C VAL A 45 1.34 -16.05 -14.10
N MET A 46 0.11 -16.26 -13.65
CA MET A 46 -0.40 -17.58 -13.28
C MET A 46 -1.88 -17.67 -13.62
N ASP A 47 -2.37 -18.89 -13.81
CA ASP A 47 -3.80 -19.10 -13.99
C ASP A 47 -4.57 -18.89 -12.68
N THR A 48 -5.87 -18.59 -12.81
CA THR A 48 -6.71 -18.21 -11.68
C THR A 48 -6.97 -19.37 -10.72
N GLU A 49 -6.94 -20.63 -11.20
CA GLU A 49 -7.18 -21.80 -10.35
C GLU A 49 -5.98 -22.05 -9.43
N THR A 50 -4.77 -22.01 -9.97
CA THR A 50 -3.53 -22.09 -9.19
C THR A 50 -3.44 -20.96 -8.16
N LEU A 51 -3.83 -19.73 -8.53
CA LEU A 51 -3.91 -18.62 -7.57
C LEU A 51 -4.92 -18.92 -6.46
N ALA A 52 -6.09 -19.47 -6.81
CA ALA A 52 -7.11 -19.86 -5.84
C ALA A 52 -6.58 -20.92 -4.87
N ASP A 53 -5.84 -21.91 -5.35
CA ASP A 53 -5.24 -22.98 -4.54
C ASP A 53 -4.25 -22.42 -3.51
N HIS A 54 -3.41 -21.46 -3.91
CA HIS A 54 -2.51 -20.77 -2.98
C HIS A 54 -3.28 -19.92 -1.95
N LEU A 55 -4.33 -19.22 -2.36
CA LEU A 55 -5.14 -18.42 -1.44
C LEU A 55 -5.92 -19.27 -0.44
N ARG A 56 -6.42 -20.45 -0.84
CA ARG A 56 -7.12 -21.39 0.05
C ARG A 56 -6.24 -21.88 1.20
N GLN A 57 -4.92 -21.91 1.00
CA GLN A 57 -3.96 -22.31 2.03
C GLN A 57 -3.83 -21.29 3.16
N VAL A 58 -4.41 -20.09 3.05
CA VAL A 58 -4.44 -19.08 4.13
C VAL A 58 -5.88 -18.79 4.56
N PRO A 59 -6.52 -19.68 5.35
CA PRO A 59 -7.90 -19.51 5.79
C PRO A 59 -8.03 -18.46 6.91
N GLY A 60 -9.14 -17.73 6.94
CA GLY A 60 -9.47 -16.77 7.99
C GLY A 60 -9.39 -15.31 7.56
N PRO A 61 -8.24 -14.78 7.12
CA PRO A 61 -8.16 -13.41 6.62
C PRO A 61 -9.02 -13.20 5.38
N LYS A 62 -9.65 -12.02 5.31
CA LYS A 62 -10.34 -11.54 4.10
C LYS A 62 -9.35 -11.35 2.96
N LYS A 63 -9.79 -11.51 1.72
CA LYS A 63 -8.94 -11.53 0.53
C LYS A 63 -9.43 -10.50 -0.49
N TYR A 64 -8.57 -9.54 -0.83
CA TYR A 64 -8.89 -8.45 -1.74
C TYR A 64 -7.98 -8.46 -2.97
N ALA A 65 -8.58 -8.62 -4.16
CA ALA A 65 -7.84 -8.54 -5.42
C ALA A 65 -7.53 -7.08 -5.78
N LEU A 66 -6.31 -6.79 -6.23
CA LEU A 66 -5.90 -5.45 -6.64
C LEU A 66 -6.31 -5.19 -8.10
N LEU A 67 -7.22 -4.24 -8.28
CA LEU A 67 -7.62 -3.63 -9.56
C LEU A 67 -7.38 -2.10 -9.47
N ASN A 68 -6.21 -1.74 -8.94
CA ASN A 68 -5.90 -0.41 -8.42
C ASN A 68 -5.02 0.42 -9.36
N SER A 69 -4.92 0.04 -10.65
CA SER A 69 -4.32 0.89 -11.67
C SER A 69 -5.02 2.24 -11.72
N ARG A 70 -4.25 3.33 -11.80
CA ARG A 70 -4.75 4.70 -11.69
C ARG A 70 -5.77 5.06 -12.78
N PHE A 71 -5.59 4.50 -13.97
CA PHE A 71 -6.52 4.60 -15.08
C PHE A 71 -6.36 3.39 -16.02
N HIS A 72 -7.34 3.21 -16.90
CA HIS A 72 -7.30 2.25 -18.01
C HIS A 72 -7.43 2.99 -19.35
N ARG A 73 -7.18 2.30 -20.48
CA ARG A 73 -7.42 2.95 -21.77
C ARG A 73 -8.92 3.23 -21.90
N PRO A 74 -9.34 4.36 -22.48
CA PRO A 74 -10.76 4.67 -22.65
C PRO A 74 -11.56 3.56 -23.33
N GLU A 75 -10.97 2.87 -24.31
CA GLU A 75 -11.61 1.76 -25.02
C GLU A 75 -11.90 0.56 -24.11
N ASP A 76 -11.10 0.37 -23.05
CA ASP A 76 -11.21 -0.77 -22.14
C ASP A 76 -12.49 -0.72 -21.29
N TYR A 77 -13.01 0.49 -21.00
CA TYR A 77 -14.27 0.68 -20.28
C TYR A 77 -15.48 0.16 -21.06
N PHE A 78 -15.36 0.04 -22.38
CA PHE A 78 -16.45 -0.36 -23.26
C PHE A 78 -16.20 -1.71 -23.94
N ALA A 79 -15.06 -2.36 -23.68
CA ALA A 79 -14.66 -3.60 -24.33
C ALA A 79 -15.24 -4.83 -23.59
N PRO A 80 -16.36 -5.44 -24.05
CA PRO A 80 -17.06 -6.44 -23.25
C PRO A 80 -16.25 -7.71 -23.02
N ALA A 81 -15.39 -8.08 -23.98
CA ALA A 81 -14.49 -9.22 -23.83
C ALA A 81 -13.45 -8.98 -22.72
N ARG A 82 -12.92 -7.75 -22.60
CA ARG A 82 -11.95 -7.40 -21.56
C ARG A 82 -12.60 -7.37 -20.19
N LEU A 83 -13.76 -6.71 -20.07
CA LEU A 83 -14.53 -6.66 -18.83
C LEU A 83 -14.90 -8.09 -18.37
N ARG A 84 -15.38 -8.93 -19.29
CA ARG A 84 -15.67 -10.35 -19.00
C ARG A 84 -14.43 -11.13 -18.55
N SER A 85 -13.27 -10.93 -19.19
CA SER A 85 -12.03 -11.58 -18.74
C SER A 85 -11.74 -11.28 -17.26
N VAL A 86 -11.96 -10.04 -16.81
CA VAL A 86 -11.78 -9.67 -15.40
C VAL A 86 -12.88 -10.28 -14.53
N THR A 87 -14.16 -10.12 -14.89
CA THR A 87 -15.28 -10.61 -14.07
C THR A 87 -15.30 -12.13 -13.96
N ASP A 88 -14.94 -12.88 -15.02
CA ASP A 88 -14.85 -14.34 -15.00
C ASP A 88 -13.79 -14.84 -14.02
N ARG A 89 -12.65 -14.13 -13.93
CA ARG A 89 -11.60 -14.43 -12.94
C ARG A 89 -12.09 -14.15 -11.52
N LEU A 90 -12.74 -13.01 -11.32
CA LEU A 90 -13.33 -12.67 -10.01
C LEU A 90 -14.40 -13.69 -9.61
N ALA A 91 -15.25 -14.11 -10.54
CA ALA A 91 -16.27 -15.15 -10.34
C ALA A 91 -15.65 -16.49 -9.95
N LEU A 92 -14.53 -16.89 -10.58
CA LEU A 92 -13.82 -18.12 -10.21
C LEU A 92 -13.30 -18.05 -8.78
N LEU A 93 -12.67 -16.95 -8.39
CA LEU A 93 -12.15 -16.76 -7.03
C LEU A 93 -13.28 -16.68 -5.98
N LEU A 94 -14.39 -16.04 -6.32
CA LEU A 94 -15.63 -16.02 -5.52
C LEU A 94 -16.17 -17.44 -5.31
N LYS A 95 -16.34 -18.21 -6.38
CA LYS A 95 -16.82 -19.60 -6.33
C LYS A 95 -15.88 -20.49 -5.52
N ALA A 96 -14.58 -20.21 -5.56
CA ALA A 96 -13.57 -20.90 -4.77
C ALA A 96 -13.54 -20.49 -3.29
N GLY A 97 -14.33 -19.50 -2.87
CA GLY A 97 -14.39 -19.02 -1.48
C GLY A 97 -13.14 -18.26 -1.03
N VAL A 98 -12.41 -17.64 -1.97
CA VAL A 98 -11.11 -16.98 -1.70
C VAL A 98 -11.08 -15.52 -2.13
N LEU A 99 -12.24 -14.89 -2.29
CA LEU A 99 -12.34 -13.47 -2.63
C LEU A 99 -13.50 -12.82 -1.87
N ASP A 100 -13.20 -11.74 -1.15
CA ASP A 100 -14.17 -10.95 -0.40
C ASP A 100 -14.45 -9.59 -1.07
N GLY A 101 -13.47 -9.08 -1.82
CA GLY A 101 -13.60 -7.78 -2.49
C GLY A 101 -12.46 -7.46 -3.45
N ILE A 102 -12.54 -6.26 -4.01
CA ILE A 102 -11.50 -5.68 -4.86
C ILE A 102 -10.97 -4.37 -4.24
N VAL A 103 -9.74 -4.01 -4.57
CA VAL A 103 -9.19 -2.68 -4.30
C VAL A 103 -9.10 -1.91 -5.61
N CYS A 104 -9.83 -0.81 -5.74
CA CYS A 104 -9.94 -0.04 -6.99
C CYS A 104 -9.57 1.44 -6.80
N THR A 105 -9.07 2.08 -7.85
CA THR A 105 -8.74 3.52 -7.84
C THR A 105 -9.33 4.28 -9.03
N ASP A 106 -9.84 3.56 -10.02
CA ASP A 106 -10.48 4.08 -11.22
C ASP A 106 -11.99 3.83 -11.16
N ALA A 107 -12.75 4.90 -10.94
CA ALA A 107 -14.21 4.83 -10.81
C ALA A 107 -14.91 4.48 -12.13
N TYR A 108 -14.33 4.83 -13.29
CA TYR A 108 -14.88 4.43 -14.59
C TYR A 108 -14.80 2.93 -14.76
N PHE A 109 -13.65 2.35 -14.42
CA PHE A 109 -13.47 0.90 -14.49
C PHE A 109 -14.34 0.16 -13.48
N LEU A 110 -14.50 0.69 -12.26
CA LEU A 110 -15.41 0.13 -11.26
C LEU A 110 -16.84 0.04 -11.80
N GLN A 111 -17.34 1.14 -12.39
CA GLN A 111 -18.68 1.17 -12.98
C GLN A 111 -18.81 0.20 -14.16
N ALA A 112 -17.81 0.18 -15.06
CA ALA A 112 -17.81 -0.72 -16.21
C ALA A 112 -17.85 -2.20 -15.80
N LEU A 113 -17.07 -2.61 -14.79
CA LEU A 113 -17.13 -3.96 -14.22
C LEU A 113 -18.48 -4.27 -13.60
N SER A 114 -19.04 -3.30 -12.86
CA SER A 114 -20.35 -3.40 -12.24
C SER A 114 -21.46 -3.64 -13.28
N ASP A 115 -21.41 -2.95 -14.40
CA ASP A 115 -22.39 -3.11 -15.49
C ASP A 115 -22.18 -4.40 -16.28
N ALA A 116 -20.93 -4.86 -16.43
CA ALA A 116 -20.60 -6.08 -17.14
C ALA A 116 -21.06 -7.35 -16.42
N ASP A 117 -20.97 -7.39 -15.08
CA ASP A 117 -21.46 -8.51 -14.27
C ASP A 117 -21.98 -8.05 -12.90
N ARG A 118 -23.29 -7.84 -12.81
CA ARG A 118 -23.99 -7.44 -11.58
C ARG A 118 -23.94 -8.51 -10.50
N SER A 119 -23.82 -9.78 -10.86
CA SER A 119 -23.78 -10.88 -9.89
C SER A 119 -22.44 -10.86 -9.13
N VAL A 120 -21.34 -10.70 -9.85
CA VAL A 120 -20.00 -10.57 -9.27
C VAL A 120 -19.89 -9.28 -8.47
N ALA A 121 -20.36 -8.16 -9.02
CA ALA A 121 -20.30 -6.87 -8.36
C ALA A 121 -21.02 -6.90 -7.00
N SER A 122 -22.28 -7.34 -6.97
CA SER A 122 -23.09 -7.38 -5.73
C SER A 122 -22.57 -8.39 -4.68
N ALA A 123 -21.72 -9.34 -5.07
CA ALA A 123 -21.07 -10.26 -4.15
C ALA A 123 -19.79 -9.70 -3.50
N LEU A 124 -19.16 -8.69 -4.09
CA LEU A 124 -17.85 -8.19 -3.70
C LEU A 124 -17.90 -6.82 -3.04
N GLU A 125 -17.07 -6.62 -2.02
CA GLU A 125 -16.74 -5.28 -1.54
C GLU A 125 -15.88 -4.53 -2.59
N ALA A 126 -16.12 -3.24 -2.79
CA ALA A 126 -15.17 -2.37 -3.50
C ALA A 126 -14.50 -1.41 -2.52
N VAL A 127 -13.22 -1.65 -2.25
CA VAL A 127 -12.40 -0.83 -1.36
C VAL A 127 -11.65 0.21 -2.20
N PRO A 128 -11.91 1.51 -2.04
CA PRO A 128 -11.08 2.53 -2.68
C PRO A 128 -9.63 2.39 -2.20
N GLY A 129 -8.70 2.31 -3.13
CA GLY A 129 -7.27 2.19 -2.83
C GLY A 129 -6.71 3.48 -2.24
N ILE A 130 -5.66 3.37 -1.43
CA ILE A 130 -4.97 4.53 -0.85
C ILE A 130 -4.51 5.57 -1.89
N ASN A 131 -4.25 5.13 -3.13
CA ASN A 131 -3.86 6.01 -4.23
C ASN A 131 -5.02 6.88 -4.77
N CYS A 132 -6.24 6.76 -4.23
CA CYS A 132 -7.27 7.79 -4.37
C CYS A 132 -6.88 9.09 -3.63
N MET A 133 -5.89 9.04 -2.73
CA MET A 133 -5.35 10.20 -1.99
C MET A 133 -6.44 10.98 -1.22
N ALA A 134 -7.33 10.23 -0.57
CA ALA A 134 -8.37 10.79 0.28
C ALA A 134 -7.77 11.18 1.65
N ASP A 135 -7.42 12.45 1.78
CA ASP A 135 -6.79 13.06 2.97
C ASP A 135 -7.74 14.00 3.74
N THR A 136 -9.01 14.04 3.37
CA THR A 136 -10.08 14.78 4.07
C THR A 136 -11.33 13.92 4.13
N PHE A 137 -12.21 14.17 5.12
CA PHE A 137 -13.49 13.46 5.20
C PHE A 137 -14.32 13.63 3.93
N ASP A 138 -14.37 14.84 3.34
CA ASP A 138 -15.17 15.09 2.13
C ASP A 138 -14.66 14.28 0.93
N LYS A 139 -13.33 14.10 0.81
CA LYS A 139 -12.78 13.19 -0.21
C LYS A 139 -13.13 11.73 0.08
N ILE A 140 -13.13 11.32 1.35
CA ILE A 140 -13.53 9.96 1.76
C ILE A 140 -14.99 9.71 1.36
N VAL A 141 -15.89 10.65 1.68
CA VAL A 141 -17.29 10.58 1.27
C VAL A 141 -17.41 10.49 -0.24
N ALA A 142 -16.75 11.37 -0.99
CA ALA A 142 -16.84 11.39 -2.44
C ALA A 142 -16.38 10.07 -3.11
N VAL A 143 -15.31 9.44 -2.61
CA VAL A 143 -14.86 8.15 -3.16
C VAL A 143 -15.80 7.00 -2.76
N LEU A 144 -16.40 7.07 -1.57
CA LEU A 144 -17.37 6.08 -1.10
C LEU A 144 -18.73 6.21 -1.80
N ASP A 145 -19.17 7.42 -2.12
CA ASP A 145 -20.36 7.66 -2.95
C ASP A 145 -20.18 7.07 -4.35
N GLY A 146 -18.96 7.14 -4.90
CA GLY A 146 -18.61 6.44 -6.15
C GLY A 146 -18.77 4.92 -6.06
N VAL A 147 -18.44 4.32 -4.90
CA VAL A 147 -18.71 2.89 -4.65
C VAL A 147 -20.21 2.63 -4.54
N ALA A 148 -20.93 3.45 -3.78
CA ALA A 148 -22.37 3.32 -3.58
C ALA A 148 -23.19 3.47 -4.88
N ALA A 149 -22.68 4.27 -5.83
CA ALA A 149 -23.28 4.42 -7.16
C ALA A 149 -23.05 3.19 -8.07
N SER A 150 -22.08 2.34 -7.74
CA SER A 150 -21.81 1.09 -8.46
C SER A 150 -22.68 -0.06 -7.94
N GLY A 151 -22.59 -1.24 -8.57
CA GLY A 151 -23.22 -2.47 -8.09
C GLY A 151 -22.44 -3.20 -6.99
N PHE A 152 -21.27 -2.69 -6.57
CA PHE A 152 -20.45 -3.32 -5.54
C PHE A 152 -20.94 -3.02 -4.13
N ARG A 153 -20.62 -3.90 -3.19
CA ARG A 153 -20.90 -3.67 -1.77
C ARG A 153 -19.97 -2.59 -1.21
N MET A 154 -20.51 -1.81 -0.28
CA MET A 154 -19.71 -0.88 0.51
C MET A 154 -18.59 -1.62 1.26
N PRO A 155 -17.39 -1.02 1.37
CA PRO A 155 -16.26 -1.69 1.98
C PRO A 155 -16.36 -1.71 3.50
N GLU A 156 -15.91 -2.81 4.12
CA GLU A 156 -15.78 -2.89 5.58
C GLU A 156 -14.46 -2.29 6.10
N LYS A 157 -13.56 -1.89 5.19
CA LYS A 157 -12.31 -1.22 5.53
C LYS A 157 -12.00 -0.08 4.59
N PHE A 158 -11.34 0.95 5.10
CA PHE A 158 -10.83 2.06 4.31
C PHE A 158 -9.46 2.50 4.82
N ILE A 159 -8.56 2.82 3.91
CA ILE A 159 -7.22 3.33 4.24
C ILE A 159 -7.08 4.71 3.61
N PRO A 160 -7.18 5.80 4.41
CA PRO A 160 -7.03 7.15 3.89
C PRO A 160 -5.58 7.42 3.49
N ASP A 161 -5.36 8.59 2.90
CA ASP A 161 -4.03 8.98 2.45
C ASP A 161 -3.00 8.93 3.59
N ARG A 162 -1.83 8.39 3.27
CA ARG A 162 -0.72 8.21 4.22
C ARG A 162 -0.30 9.51 4.90
N SER A 163 -0.51 10.68 4.28
CA SER A 163 -0.19 11.96 4.92
C SER A 163 -0.89 12.16 6.28
N LEU A 164 -2.03 11.51 6.52
CA LEU A 164 -2.68 11.60 7.83
C LEU A 164 -1.85 10.99 8.97
N ASN A 165 -0.88 10.12 8.67
CA ASN A 165 0.03 9.56 9.68
C ASN A 165 0.88 10.62 10.39
N ARG A 166 1.06 11.82 9.82
CA ARG A 166 1.77 12.95 10.47
C ARG A 166 0.83 14.07 10.93
N LYS A 167 -0.48 13.83 10.92
CA LYS A 167 -1.54 14.81 11.22
C LYS A 167 -2.55 14.19 12.20
N LEU A 168 -2.11 13.96 13.44
CA LEU A 168 -2.95 13.26 14.43
C LEU A 168 -4.29 13.97 14.70
N PRO A 169 -4.36 15.30 14.86
CA PRO A 169 -5.64 15.98 15.05
C PRO A 169 -6.61 15.74 13.89
N GLU A 170 -6.14 15.86 12.65
CA GLU A 170 -6.97 15.64 11.47
C GLU A 170 -7.35 14.16 11.30
N LEU A 171 -6.45 13.23 11.62
CA LEU A 171 -6.75 11.80 11.63
C LEU A 171 -7.81 11.46 12.67
N ALA A 172 -7.77 12.09 13.85
CA ALA A 172 -8.77 11.91 14.90
C ALA A 172 -10.15 12.43 14.47
N ASP A 173 -10.22 13.61 13.84
CA ASP A 173 -11.47 14.13 13.26
C ASP A 173 -12.05 13.20 12.19
N ILE A 174 -11.21 12.76 11.25
CA ILE A 174 -11.60 11.82 10.20
C ILE A 174 -12.10 10.51 10.81
N SER A 175 -11.40 9.98 11.81
CA SER A 175 -11.79 8.74 12.50
C SER A 175 -13.18 8.87 13.14
N ALA A 176 -13.41 9.94 13.91
CA ALA A 176 -14.71 10.19 14.54
C ALA A 176 -15.84 10.33 13.51
N ARG A 177 -15.62 11.10 12.45
CA ARG A 177 -16.63 11.33 11.40
C ARG A 177 -16.92 10.07 10.59
N CYS A 178 -15.89 9.28 10.26
CA CYS A 178 -16.06 7.99 9.58
C CYS A 178 -16.82 7.00 10.47
N GLY A 179 -16.49 6.92 11.76
CA GLY A 179 -17.20 6.06 12.71
C GLY A 179 -18.69 6.40 12.83
N ALA A 180 -19.04 7.69 12.73
CA ALA A 180 -20.44 8.15 12.75
C ALA A 180 -21.17 7.90 11.42
N ALA A 181 -20.52 8.17 10.28
CA ALA A 181 -21.14 8.09 8.96
C ALA A 181 -21.19 6.67 8.37
N TYR A 182 -20.22 5.83 8.71
CA TYR A 182 -20.02 4.49 8.14
C TYR A 182 -19.85 3.45 9.26
N PRO A 183 -20.89 3.19 10.06
CA PRO A 183 -20.79 2.26 11.19
C PRO A 183 -20.36 0.87 10.72
N GLY A 184 -19.30 0.35 11.33
CA GLY A 184 -18.71 -0.95 10.99
C GLY A 184 -17.56 -0.91 9.99
N MET A 185 -17.31 0.22 9.32
CA MET A 185 -16.12 0.41 8.49
C MET A 185 -14.90 0.65 9.38
N ARG A 186 -13.85 -0.16 9.20
CA ARG A 186 -12.58 -0.06 9.92
C ARG A 186 -11.62 0.86 9.18
N LEU A 187 -10.98 1.78 9.90
CA LEU A 187 -9.90 2.58 9.35
C LEU A 187 -8.56 1.85 9.47
N GLY A 188 -7.75 1.95 8.42
CA GLY A 188 -6.40 1.42 8.39
C GLY A 188 -5.37 2.46 7.98
N LEU A 189 -4.13 2.30 8.43
CA LEU A 189 -3.03 3.22 8.08
C LEU A 189 -1.94 2.49 7.30
N LEU A 190 -1.51 3.05 6.17
CA LEU A 190 -0.35 2.52 5.44
C LEU A 190 0.94 2.91 6.15
N ALA A 191 1.72 1.92 6.55
CA ALA A 191 2.70 2.12 7.60
C ALA A 191 4.15 2.16 7.09
N ASN A 192 4.51 1.31 6.13
CA ASN A 192 5.92 1.11 5.74
C ASN A 192 6.25 1.58 4.32
N GLU A 193 5.54 2.56 3.76
CA GLU A 193 5.80 2.93 2.35
C GLU A 193 7.08 3.77 2.17
N GLY A 194 7.31 4.79 2.99
CA GLY A 194 8.49 5.66 2.87
C GLY A 194 8.43 6.71 1.74
N CYS A 195 7.25 7.08 1.23
CA CYS A 195 7.12 8.16 0.25
C CYS A 195 7.48 9.54 0.82
N ILE A 196 7.79 10.50 -0.06
CA ILE A 196 7.94 11.92 0.32
C ILE A 196 6.62 12.40 0.95
N TRP A 197 6.71 13.18 2.03
CA TRP A 197 5.55 13.88 2.59
C TRP A 197 4.82 14.70 1.52
N GLN A 198 3.53 14.42 1.30
CA GLN A 198 2.72 15.08 0.25
C GLN A 198 3.47 15.08 -1.10
N CYS A 199 3.94 13.91 -1.52
CA CYS A 199 4.85 13.73 -2.64
C CYS A 199 4.32 14.38 -3.94
N PRO A 200 5.01 15.39 -4.50
CA PRO A 200 4.56 16.08 -5.70
C PRO A 200 4.64 15.18 -6.94
N PHE A 201 5.47 14.14 -6.90
CA PHE A 201 5.65 13.21 -8.01
C PHE A 201 4.58 12.10 -8.04
N LYS A 202 3.85 11.89 -6.94
CA LYS A 202 2.99 10.70 -6.79
C LYS A 202 1.87 10.63 -7.84
N PRO A 203 1.12 11.70 -8.15
CA PRO A 203 0.08 11.63 -9.18
C PRO A 203 0.62 11.19 -10.55
N ALA A 204 1.73 11.80 -11.00
CA ALA A 204 2.36 11.46 -12.27
C ALA A 204 2.99 10.06 -12.22
N HIS A 205 3.64 9.69 -11.11
CA HIS A 205 4.25 8.38 -10.94
C HIS A 205 3.20 7.26 -11.02
N ASP A 206 2.09 7.37 -10.30
CA ASP A 206 1.01 6.39 -10.33
C ASP A 206 0.36 6.33 -11.74
N ALA A 207 0.25 7.47 -12.44
CA ALA A 207 -0.20 7.53 -13.83
C ALA A 207 0.79 6.86 -14.80
N HIS A 208 2.10 7.05 -14.62
CA HIS A 208 3.12 6.41 -15.45
C HIS A 208 3.13 4.88 -15.27
N ILE A 209 2.89 4.39 -14.05
CA ILE A 209 2.70 2.95 -13.83
C ILE A 209 1.45 2.47 -14.56
N ALA A 210 0.32 3.19 -14.46
CA ALA A 210 -0.88 2.82 -15.20
C ALA A 210 -0.65 2.81 -16.72
N LEU A 211 0.03 3.82 -17.25
CA LEU A 211 0.39 3.96 -18.67
C LEU A 211 1.27 2.79 -19.15
N SER A 212 2.14 2.27 -18.29
CA SER A 212 2.95 1.09 -18.63
C SER A 212 2.12 -0.17 -18.93
N HIS A 213 0.92 -0.28 -18.34
CA HIS A 213 -0.04 -1.35 -18.64
C HIS A 213 -0.85 -1.12 -19.92
N THR A 214 -0.72 0.06 -20.53
CA THR A 214 -1.34 0.39 -21.82
C THR A 214 -0.37 0.18 -22.98
N GLY A 215 0.60 -0.72 -22.84
CA GLY A 215 1.56 -1.07 -23.90
C GLY A 215 2.55 0.03 -24.27
N VAL A 216 2.59 1.13 -23.51
CA VAL A 216 3.60 2.18 -23.66
C VAL A 216 4.79 1.79 -22.81
N ALA A 217 6.00 1.77 -23.40
CA ALA A 217 7.21 1.50 -22.66
C ALA A 217 7.52 2.69 -21.74
N VAL A 218 7.35 2.50 -20.43
CA VAL A 218 7.63 3.53 -19.41
C VAL A 218 8.58 2.96 -18.37
N ASP A 219 9.78 3.53 -18.28
CA ASP A 219 10.74 3.21 -17.22
C ASP A 219 10.54 4.17 -16.03
N THR A 220 9.58 3.83 -15.18
CA THR A 220 9.28 4.62 -13.99
C THR A 220 10.47 4.69 -13.01
N PHE A 221 11.32 3.67 -12.98
CA PHE A 221 12.49 3.65 -12.11
C PHE A 221 13.51 4.70 -12.57
N GLU A 222 13.86 4.71 -13.86
CA GLU A 222 14.81 5.70 -14.40
C GLU A 222 14.28 7.13 -14.27
N MET A 223 12.98 7.35 -14.52
CA MET A 223 12.37 8.67 -14.32
C MET A 223 12.49 9.14 -12.86
N ASN A 224 12.19 8.26 -11.89
CA ASN A 224 12.29 8.59 -10.48
C ASN A 224 13.75 8.82 -10.03
N ARG A 225 14.69 8.06 -10.61
CA ARG A 225 16.13 8.19 -10.38
C ARG A 225 16.68 9.51 -10.88
N THR A 226 16.24 9.97 -12.04
CA THR A 226 16.83 11.11 -12.74
C THR A 226 16.13 12.44 -12.43
N TRP A 227 14.79 12.41 -12.29
CA TRP A 227 13.99 13.63 -12.10
C TRP A 227 13.06 13.60 -10.88
N GLY A 228 12.76 12.40 -10.35
CA GLY A 228 11.72 12.22 -9.35
C GLY A 228 12.21 12.00 -7.92
N CYS A 229 11.46 11.16 -7.19
CA CYS A 229 11.59 11.03 -5.74
C CYS A 229 12.93 10.45 -5.29
N MET A 230 13.56 9.58 -6.07
CA MET A 230 14.86 9.01 -5.68
C MET A 230 15.96 10.07 -5.73
N ARG A 231 15.96 10.92 -6.76
CA ARG A 231 16.85 12.09 -6.80
C ARG A 231 16.62 13.01 -5.62
N TYR A 232 15.35 13.32 -5.32
CA TYR A 232 15.00 14.17 -4.18
C TYR A 232 15.59 13.64 -2.85
N PHE A 233 15.46 12.34 -2.58
CA PHE A 233 16.03 11.73 -1.38
C PHE A 233 17.56 11.64 -1.41
N ARG A 234 18.20 11.46 -2.58
CA ARG A 234 19.67 11.52 -2.68
C ARG A 234 20.20 12.90 -2.35
N ASP A 235 19.54 13.93 -2.85
CA ASP A 235 19.91 15.33 -2.61
C ASP A 235 19.58 15.75 -1.17
N ASN A 236 18.56 15.11 -0.55
CA ASN A 236 18.05 15.47 0.78
C ASN A 236 17.69 14.23 1.62
N PRO A 237 18.66 13.40 2.06
CA PRO A 237 18.37 12.09 2.66
C PRO A 237 17.65 12.19 4.02
N HIS A 238 17.88 13.27 4.76
CA HIS A 238 17.17 13.59 6.00
C HIS A 238 15.65 13.74 5.83
N MET A 239 15.17 14.02 4.60
CA MET A 239 13.73 14.11 4.32
C MET A 239 13.02 12.77 4.44
N LEU A 240 13.76 11.65 4.49
CA LEU A 240 13.22 10.34 4.87
C LEU A 240 12.50 10.40 6.22
N LEU A 241 13.04 11.11 7.21
CA LEU A 241 12.45 11.23 8.55
C LEU A 241 11.13 12.00 8.55
N ARG A 242 10.85 12.77 7.49
CA ARG A 242 9.57 13.45 7.27
C ARG A 242 8.53 12.55 6.61
N SER A 243 8.96 11.50 5.91
CA SER A 243 8.05 10.55 5.25
C SER A 243 7.00 10.03 6.23
N PRO A 244 5.73 9.85 5.82
CA PRO A 244 4.65 9.48 6.72
C PRO A 244 4.64 7.98 7.05
N PHE A 245 5.81 7.39 7.30
CA PHE A 245 5.88 6.01 7.80
C PHE A 245 5.49 5.98 9.29
N ILE A 246 4.99 4.84 9.72
CA ILE A 246 4.75 4.50 11.11
C ILE A 246 5.84 3.51 11.51
N ARG A 247 6.48 3.68 12.67
CA ARG A 247 7.38 2.64 13.17
C ARG A 247 6.58 1.55 13.86
N PRO A 248 7.05 0.29 13.88
CA PRO A 248 6.39 -0.78 14.61
C PRO A 248 6.16 -0.43 16.10
N GLU A 249 7.12 0.27 16.71
CA GLU A 249 7.07 0.76 18.09
C GLU A 249 5.98 1.83 18.29
N ASP A 250 5.68 2.61 17.25
CA ASP A 250 4.71 3.70 17.30
C ASP A 250 3.30 3.24 16.89
N ALA A 251 3.12 2.03 16.35
CA ALA A 251 1.86 1.57 15.78
C ALA A 251 0.70 1.63 16.80
N ALA A 252 0.95 1.24 18.05
CA ALA A 252 -0.06 1.27 19.11
C ALA A 252 -0.55 2.70 19.42
N ARG A 253 0.23 3.74 19.10
CA ARG A 253 -0.13 5.14 19.33
C ARG A 253 -1.25 5.64 18.41
N TYR A 254 -1.62 4.87 17.40
CA TYR A 254 -2.73 5.16 16.49
C TYR A 254 -4.01 4.38 16.82
N ALA A 255 -4.01 3.55 17.88
CA ALA A 255 -5.11 2.63 18.18
C ALA A 255 -6.46 3.32 18.44
N ASP A 256 -6.46 4.58 18.90
CA ASP A 256 -7.66 5.39 19.11
C ASP A 256 -8.23 5.98 17.81
N HIS A 257 -7.52 5.85 16.69
CA HIS A 257 -7.88 6.48 15.42
C HIS A 257 -8.03 5.51 14.26
N ALA A 258 -7.43 4.32 14.37
CA ALA A 258 -7.49 3.28 13.36
C ALA A 258 -7.36 1.89 14.00
N GLU A 259 -7.94 0.88 13.36
CA GLU A 259 -7.90 -0.51 13.83
C GLU A 259 -6.87 -1.37 13.09
N LEU A 260 -6.49 -0.94 11.87
CA LEU A 260 -5.69 -1.72 10.94
C LEU A 260 -4.36 -1.03 10.59
N ILE A 261 -3.33 -1.84 10.37
CA ILE A 261 -2.05 -1.41 9.78
C ILE A 261 -1.89 -2.09 8.42
N LYS A 262 -1.81 -1.30 7.36
CA LYS A 262 -1.50 -1.81 6.02
C LYS A 262 0.00 -1.86 5.81
N ILE A 263 0.48 -3.01 5.34
CA ILE A 263 1.86 -3.22 4.89
C ILE A 263 1.91 -3.21 3.36
N CYS A 264 2.94 -2.60 2.78
CA CYS A 264 3.25 -2.64 1.35
C CYS A 264 4.65 -3.23 1.09
N GLY A 265 5.15 -3.18 -0.15
CA GLY A 265 6.41 -3.82 -0.55
C GLY A 265 6.26 -5.20 -1.19
N ARG A 266 5.10 -5.51 -1.79
CA ARG A 266 4.86 -6.79 -2.48
C ARG A 266 5.95 -7.15 -3.49
N THR A 267 6.49 -6.15 -4.20
CA THR A 267 7.54 -6.32 -5.21
C THR A 267 8.93 -6.57 -4.63
N LEU A 268 9.13 -6.42 -3.32
CA LEU A 268 10.39 -6.71 -2.62
C LEU A 268 10.49 -8.17 -2.16
N GLY A 269 9.43 -8.95 -2.37
CA GLY A 269 9.41 -10.40 -2.20
C GLY A 269 9.15 -10.91 -0.77
N PRO A 270 9.00 -12.23 -0.62
CA PRO A 270 8.65 -12.89 0.64
C PRO A 270 9.52 -12.50 1.84
N ALA A 271 10.84 -12.51 1.68
CA ALA A 271 11.77 -12.24 2.78
C ALA A 271 11.60 -10.83 3.38
N PHE A 272 11.37 -9.83 2.52
CA PHE A 272 11.05 -8.48 2.97
C PHE A 272 9.72 -8.46 3.73
N LEU A 273 8.66 -9.06 3.15
CA LEU A 273 7.34 -9.08 3.77
C LEU A 273 7.35 -9.76 5.13
N MET A 274 8.00 -10.93 5.26
CA MET A 274 8.15 -11.65 6.53
C MET A 274 8.84 -10.78 7.58
N LYS A 275 9.94 -10.12 7.22
CA LYS A 275 10.66 -9.20 8.12
C LYS A 275 9.77 -8.05 8.61
N VAL A 276 9.06 -7.39 7.71
CA VAL A 276 8.18 -6.26 8.10
C VAL A 276 7.02 -6.75 8.95
N ILE A 277 6.36 -7.84 8.57
CA ILE A 277 5.24 -8.41 9.34
C ILE A 277 5.70 -8.83 10.74
N THR A 278 6.85 -9.49 10.86
CA THR A 278 7.45 -9.81 12.16
C THR A 278 7.63 -8.55 12.99
N ALA A 279 8.24 -7.49 12.42
CA ALA A 279 8.45 -6.25 13.15
C ALA A 279 7.15 -5.63 13.71
N TYR A 280 6.08 -5.59 12.91
CA TYR A 280 4.78 -5.05 13.35
C TYR A 280 4.02 -5.97 14.32
N THR A 281 4.19 -7.29 14.22
CA THR A 281 3.61 -8.24 15.18
C THR A 281 4.35 -8.25 16.52
N GLU A 282 5.66 -7.99 16.51
CA GLU A 282 6.50 -7.91 17.71
C GLU A 282 6.62 -6.49 18.27
N HIS A 283 6.01 -5.49 17.63
CA HIS A 283 6.04 -4.08 18.02
C HIS A 283 7.45 -3.49 18.16
N THR A 284 8.43 -4.02 17.42
CA THR A 284 9.82 -3.59 17.48
C THR A 284 10.55 -3.88 16.18
N PHE A 285 11.52 -3.03 15.85
CA PHE A 285 12.43 -3.27 14.74
C PHE A 285 13.85 -2.86 15.09
N THR A 286 14.74 -3.86 15.13
CA THR A 286 16.19 -3.63 15.24
C THR A 286 16.84 -3.73 13.87
N GLY A 287 17.37 -2.62 13.38
CA GLY A 287 18.08 -2.58 12.11
C GLY A 287 18.06 -1.18 11.48
N ASN A 288 18.47 -1.13 10.22
CA ASN A 288 18.43 0.11 9.43
C ASN A 288 16.98 0.46 9.06
N LEU A 289 16.52 1.67 9.42
CA LEU A 289 15.16 2.16 9.18
C LEU A 289 14.72 1.99 7.73
N SER A 290 15.58 2.33 6.76
CA SER A 290 15.24 2.21 5.34
C SER A 290 14.93 0.77 4.92
N ALA A 291 15.51 -0.24 5.60
CA ALA A 291 15.24 -1.64 5.31
C ALA A 291 13.82 -2.08 5.72
N LEU A 292 13.09 -1.28 6.49
CA LEU A 292 11.68 -1.50 6.81
C LEU A 292 10.74 -0.93 5.71
N LEU A 293 11.22 0.02 4.92
CA LEU A 293 10.41 0.87 4.05
C LEU A 293 10.42 0.38 2.59
N ASP A 294 9.27 0.37 1.94
CA ASP A 294 9.08 -0.10 0.56
C ASP A 294 9.78 0.81 -0.48
N THR A 295 9.31 2.05 -0.61
CA THR A 295 9.74 3.01 -1.65
C THR A 295 11.21 3.43 -1.49
N THR A 296 11.70 3.43 -0.25
CA THR A 296 13.04 3.90 0.11
C THR A 296 13.96 2.78 0.56
N THR A 297 13.62 1.50 0.27
CA THR A 297 14.48 0.37 0.64
C THR A 297 15.88 0.49 0.05
N TRP A 298 16.02 1.07 -1.15
CA TRP A 298 17.31 1.29 -1.83
C TRP A 298 18.24 2.22 -1.04
N MET A 299 17.70 3.09 -0.16
CA MET A 299 18.53 3.93 0.71
C MET A 299 19.28 3.10 1.75
N ALA A 300 18.84 1.87 2.05
CA ALA A 300 19.54 0.99 2.99
C ALA A 300 20.92 0.53 2.46
N ASP A 301 21.15 0.63 1.15
CA ASP A 301 22.44 0.37 0.51
C ASP A 301 23.37 1.59 0.60
N GLU A 302 22.82 2.81 0.71
CA GLU A 302 23.57 4.07 0.71
C GLU A 302 23.83 4.61 2.12
N TYR A 303 22.89 4.41 3.05
CA TYR A 303 22.94 4.93 4.41
C TYR A 303 22.57 3.85 5.42
N ASP A 304 23.24 3.87 6.57
CA ASP A 304 22.88 3.15 7.77
C ASP A 304 22.24 4.13 8.76
N LEU A 305 20.93 4.03 8.96
CA LEU A 305 20.20 4.81 9.96
C LEU A 305 19.53 3.84 10.92
N PRO A 306 20.13 3.55 12.09
CA PRO A 306 19.55 2.60 13.03
C PRO A 306 18.17 3.08 13.52
N ASN A 307 17.14 2.24 13.45
CA ASN A 307 15.77 2.58 13.85
C ASN A 307 15.69 3.04 15.32
N HIS A 308 16.44 2.37 16.19
CA HIS A 308 16.52 2.68 17.62
C HIS A 308 17.33 3.95 17.94
N ALA A 309 18.01 4.54 16.95
CA ALA A 309 18.70 5.81 17.14
C ALA A 309 17.74 7.01 17.10
N LEU A 310 16.50 6.81 16.62
CA LEU A 310 15.46 7.84 16.69
C LEU A 310 15.01 8.01 18.15
N PRO A 311 14.91 9.25 18.66
CA PRO A 311 14.61 9.51 20.06
C PRO A 311 13.19 9.08 20.43
N ALA A 312 12.95 8.87 21.73
CA ALA A 312 11.63 8.47 22.23
C ALA A 312 10.53 9.50 21.88
N ASP A 313 10.88 10.78 21.79
CA ASP A 313 9.97 11.88 21.43
C ASP A 313 9.84 12.08 19.91
N PHE A 314 10.45 11.22 19.08
CA PHE A 314 10.43 11.36 17.62
C PHE A 314 9.00 11.43 17.09
N PHE A 315 8.14 10.49 17.50
CA PHE A 315 6.74 10.46 17.09
C PHE A 315 6.01 11.75 17.44
N ASP A 316 6.13 12.20 18.70
CA ASP A 316 5.44 13.40 19.18
C ASP A 316 5.84 14.60 18.34
N ARG A 317 7.13 14.76 18.06
CA ARG A 317 7.64 15.86 17.24
C ARG A 317 7.16 15.82 15.80
N VAL A 318 7.20 14.65 15.14
CA VAL A 318 6.86 14.56 13.71
C VAL A 318 5.35 14.54 13.45
N THR A 319 4.53 14.33 14.48
CA THR A 319 3.07 14.39 14.40
C THR A 319 2.48 15.72 14.89
N SER A 320 3.27 16.54 15.59
CA SER A 320 2.86 17.87 16.06
C SER A 320 3.52 19.04 15.31
N CYS A 321 4.54 18.80 14.48
CA CYS A 321 5.19 19.88 13.74
C CYS A 321 4.39 20.31 12.51
N ASP A 322 4.57 21.58 12.12
CA ASP A 322 3.92 22.20 10.96
C ASP A 322 4.44 21.72 9.59
N GLN A 323 5.40 20.78 9.60
CA GLN A 323 6.07 20.26 8.42
C GLN A 323 6.83 21.32 7.58
N LEU A 324 7.07 22.53 8.11
CA LEU A 324 7.87 23.58 7.49
C LEU A 324 9.36 23.39 7.80
N CYS A 325 9.93 22.31 7.24
CA CYS A 325 11.29 21.89 7.59
C CYS A 325 12.39 22.94 7.33
N ARG A 326 12.14 23.91 6.43
CA ARG A 326 13.08 25.00 6.09
C ARG A 326 13.43 25.87 7.31
N SER A 327 12.51 26.07 8.25
CA SER A 327 12.74 26.85 9.48
C SER A 327 13.09 25.99 10.70
N CYS A 328 12.67 24.71 10.72
CA CYS A 328 12.83 23.82 11.87
C CYS A 328 14.20 23.12 11.94
N GLY A 329 14.63 22.50 10.83
CA GLY A 329 15.89 21.74 10.74
C GLY A 329 16.02 20.50 11.65
N TYR A 330 14.96 20.10 12.38
CA TYR A 330 15.01 18.96 13.31
C TYR A 330 15.42 17.65 12.64
N CYS A 331 14.75 17.27 11.55
CA CYS A 331 15.06 16.03 10.83
C CYS A 331 16.47 16.02 10.25
N GLN A 332 16.97 17.17 9.77
CA GLN A 332 18.36 17.30 9.31
C GLN A 332 19.34 17.01 10.45
N ARG A 333 19.21 17.70 11.59
CA ARG A 333 20.09 17.49 12.74
C ARG A 333 20.04 16.04 13.25
N LEU A 334 18.84 15.45 13.29
CA LEU A 334 18.67 14.07 13.74
C LEU A 334 19.31 13.08 12.76
N PHE A 335 19.14 13.29 11.46
CA PHE A 335 19.77 12.46 10.43
C PHE A 335 21.30 12.58 10.50
N ASP A 336 21.86 13.79 10.58
CA ASP A 336 23.31 14.00 10.65
C ASP A 336 23.95 13.37 11.89
N ALA A 337 23.23 13.39 13.02
CA ALA A 337 23.72 12.78 14.25
C ALA A 337 23.82 11.25 14.16
N HIS A 338 22.84 10.58 13.52
CA HIS A 338 22.68 9.12 13.62
C HIS A 338 22.90 8.35 12.32
N ALA A 339 22.69 8.95 11.16
CA ALA A 339 22.91 8.28 9.89
C ALA A 339 24.42 8.18 9.60
N ARG A 340 24.83 7.06 9.01
CA ARG A 340 26.20 6.85 8.53
C ARG A 340 26.13 6.46 7.06
N LYS A 341 26.89 7.16 6.22
CA LYS A 341 26.99 6.79 4.79
C LYS A 341 27.71 5.45 4.68
N ARG A 342 27.12 4.50 3.96
CA ARG A 342 27.74 3.20 3.73
C ARG A 342 28.84 3.34 2.67
N PRO A 343 29.96 2.60 2.82
CA PRO A 343 30.95 2.54 1.76
C PRO A 343 30.31 1.90 0.53
N PHE A 344 30.62 2.45 -0.64
CA PHE A 344 30.19 1.86 -1.90
C PHE A 344 30.69 0.43 -1.99
N ARG A 345 29.79 -0.53 -2.19
CA ARG A 345 30.11 -1.93 -2.46
C ARG A 345 29.55 -2.29 -3.82
N LEU A 346 30.40 -2.80 -4.70
CA LEU A 346 29.97 -3.51 -5.90
C LEU A 346 29.20 -4.74 -5.43
N ARG A 347 27.93 -4.85 -5.83
CA ARG A 347 27.12 -6.04 -5.57
C ARG A 347 27.73 -7.19 -6.38
N ASP A 348 28.16 -8.26 -5.71
CA ASP A 348 28.67 -9.44 -6.39
C ASP A 348 27.50 -10.23 -6.97
N LEU A 349 27.26 -10.06 -8.28
CA LEU A 349 26.16 -10.69 -9.00
C LEU A 349 26.47 -12.14 -9.42
N ARG A 350 27.60 -12.73 -8.99
CA ARG A 350 28.01 -14.10 -9.39
C ARG A 350 27.36 -15.21 -8.55
N GLY A 351 26.43 -14.89 -7.65
CA GLY A 351 25.81 -15.84 -6.73
C GLY A 351 24.30 -15.67 -6.51
N GLU A 352 23.60 -14.92 -7.37
CA GLU A 352 22.12 -14.85 -7.40
C GLU A 352 21.53 -15.83 -8.43
#